data_AF-A0A1I0A6L0-F1
#
_entry.id   AF-A0A1I0A6L0-F1
#
_cell.length_a   1.000
_cell.length_b   1.000
_cell.length_c   1.000
_cell.angle_alpha   90.00
_cell.angle_beta   90.00
_cell.angle_gamma   90.00
#
_symmetry.space_group_name_H-M   'P 1'
#
loop_
_entity.id
_entity.type
_entity.pdbx_description
1 polymer ?
#
loop_
_entity_poly.entity_id
_entity_poly.type
_entity_poly.pdbx_seq_one_letter_code
_entity_poly.pdbx_strand_id
1 'polypeptide(L)' 'MSNINEFNKLLNEILDEKFPNTIRYAVSSGDYWQDIVIELRENGQQLRYSPYELFKQSHNYEDTIEALLKEWNAKLNGI' A
#
# COMPACT_ATOMS: atom_id res chain seq x y z
N MET A 1 -6.72 13.99 -14.29
CA MET A 1 -5.98 14.54 -13.15
C MET A 1 -6.20 13.56 -12.03
N SER A 2 -5.26 12.64 -11.89
CA SER A 2 -5.46 11.47 -11.03
C SER A 2 -5.44 11.96 -9.57
N ASN A 3 -6.53 11.70 -8.83
CA ASN A 3 -6.67 12.17 -7.45
C ASN A 3 -6.14 11.10 -6.47
N ILE A 4 -5.40 11.51 -5.44
CA ILE A 4 -4.91 10.61 -4.38
C ILE A 4 -6.03 9.87 -3.67
N ASN A 5 -7.23 10.44 -3.61
CA ASN A 5 -8.41 9.79 -3.05
C ASN A 5 -8.86 8.59 -3.90
N GLU A 6 -8.78 8.69 -5.23
CA GLU A 6 -9.12 7.58 -6.13
C GLU A 6 -8.07 6.46 -6.05
N PHE A 7 -6.80 6.83 -5.99
CA PHE A 7 -5.70 5.88 -5.77
C PHE A 7 -5.86 5.13 -4.46
N ASN A 8 -6.09 5.86 -3.36
CA ASN A 8 -6.29 5.26 -2.04
C ASN A 8 -7.52 4.35 -1.99
N LYS A 9 -8.60 4.72 -2.68
CA LYS A 9 -9.80 3.89 -2.76
C LYS A 9 -9.51 2.57 -3.47
N LEU A 10 -8.94 2.63 -4.68
CA LEU A 10 -8.59 1.43 -5.47
C LEU A 10 -7.61 0.53 -4.72
N LEU A 11 -6.56 1.13 -4.15
CA LEU A 11 -5.58 0.40 -3.35
C LEU A 11 -6.26 -0.32 -2.18
N ASN A 12 -7.11 0.37 -1.40
CA ASN A 12 -7.77 -0.27 -0.28
C ASN A 12 -8.74 -1.39 -0.69
N GLU A 13 -9.52 -1.20 -1.77
CA GLU A 13 -10.42 -2.24 -2.29
C GLU A 13 -9.64 -3.53 -2.63
N ILE A 14 -8.50 -3.40 -3.34
CA ILE A 14 -7.65 -4.53 -3.71
C ILE A 14 -7.04 -5.21 -2.47
N LEU A 15 -6.59 -4.41 -1.50
CA LEU A 15 -5.98 -4.95 -0.28
C LEU A 15 -6.99 -5.68 0.59
N ASP A 16 -8.20 -5.15 0.74
CA ASP A 16 -9.25 -5.80 1.53
C ASP A 16 -9.74 -7.09 0.86
N GLU A 17 -9.77 -7.14 -0.47
CA GLU A 17 -10.11 -8.36 -1.22
C GLU A 17 -9.02 -9.44 -1.11
N LYS A 18 -7.75 -9.06 -1.32
CA LYS A 18 -6.64 -10.03 -1.42
C LYS A 18 -5.98 -10.34 -0.09
N PHE A 19 -5.96 -9.40 0.85
CA PHE A 19 -5.19 -9.46 2.08
C PHE A 19 -6.06 -9.00 3.28
N PRO A 20 -7.06 -9.78 3.68
CA PRO A 20 -7.99 -9.39 4.75
C PRO A 20 -7.32 -9.16 6.12
N ASN A 21 -6.07 -9.62 6.31
CA ASN A 21 -5.28 -9.42 7.52
C ASN A 21 -4.37 -8.18 7.47
N THR A 22 -4.55 -7.30 6.48
CA THR A 22 -3.77 -6.05 6.35
C THR A 22 -3.98 -5.15 7.55
N ILE A 23 -2.89 -4.65 8.15
CA ILE A 23 -2.95 -3.70 9.26
C ILE A 23 -2.61 -2.30 8.75
N ARG A 24 -3.41 -1.31 9.16
CA ARG A 24 -3.24 0.09 8.78
C ARG A 24 -2.88 0.89 10.02
N TYR A 25 -1.74 1.56 10.00
CA TYR A 25 -1.27 2.43 11.07
C TYR A 25 -1.36 3.87 10.61
N ALA A 26 -2.03 4.73 11.37
CA ALA A 26 -1.87 6.17 11.22
C ALA A 26 -0.56 6.57 11.93
N VAL A 27 0.42 7.04 11.16
CA VAL A 27 1.64 7.61 11.71
C VAL A 27 1.44 9.12 11.79
N SER A 28 1.34 9.64 13.01
CA SER A 28 1.29 11.10 13.22
C SER A 28 2.69 11.66 13.05
N SER A 29 2.93 12.39 11.96
CA SER A 29 4.10 13.24 11.78
C SER A 29 3.70 14.71 11.92
N GLY A 30 3.56 15.18 13.16
CA GLY A 30 3.37 16.61 13.48
C GLY A 30 2.15 17.27 12.83
N ASP A 31 2.17 18.61 12.79
CA ASP A 31 1.00 19.47 12.55
C ASP A 31 0.41 19.43 11.12
N TYR A 32 0.98 18.74 10.15
CA TYR A 32 0.53 18.90 8.76
C TYR A 32 0.28 17.67 7.89
N TRP A 33 0.72 16.45 8.23
CA TRP A 33 0.35 15.28 7.42
C TRP A 33 0.19 14.03 8.31
N GLN A 34 -0.99 13.41 8.27
CA GLN A 34 -1.17 12.05 8.76
C GLN A 34 -0.61 11.12 7.67
N ASP A 35 0.64 10.70 7.80
CA ASP A 35 1.16 9.64 6.95
C ASP A 35 0.50 8.32 7.38
N ILE A 36 -0.29 7.72 6.50
CA ILE A 36 -0.81 6.36 6.74
C ILE A 36 0.29 5.40 6.31
N VAL A 37 0.73 4.53 7.21
CA VAL A 37 1.57 3.39 6.86
C VAL A 37 0.69 2.15 6.83
N ILE A 38 0.69 1.45 5.70
CA ILE A 38 0.00 0.16 5.57
C ILE A 38 1.04 -0.95 5.69
N GLU A 39 0.70 -1.98 6.45
CA GLU A 39 1.51 -3.17 6.64
C GLU A 39 0.74 -4.43 6.22
N LEU A 40 1.23 -5.09 5.17
CA LEU A 40 0.78 -6.42 4.78
C LEU A 40 1.45 -7.46 5.67
N ARG A 41 0.67 -8.43 6.14
CA ARG A 41 1.13 -9.53 6.99
C ARG A 41 0.54 -10.85 6.52
N GLU A 42 1.39 -11.80 6.16
CA GLU A 42 1.00 -13.17 5.83
C GLU A 42 2.18 -14.12 6.03
N ASN A 43 1.93 -15.33 6.54
CA ASN A 43 2.97 -16.37 6.73
C ASN A 43 4.25 -15.92 7.47
N GLY A 44 4.11 -15.00 8.43
CA GLY A 44 5.25 -14.44 9.18
C GLY A 44 6.08 -13.41 8.41
N GLN A 45 5.73 -13.11 7.15
CA GLN A 45 6.29 -12.03 6.36
C GLN A 45 5.55 -10.72 6.64
N GLN A 46 6.26 -9.60 6.50
CA GLN A 46 5.71 -8.26 6.64
C GLN A 46 6.23 -7.33 5.53
N LEU A 47 5.36 -6.49 4.96
CA LEU A 47 5.73 -5.42 4.03
C LEU A 47 5.06 -4.13 4.42
N ARG A 48 5.86 -3.07 4.65
CA ARG A 48 5.38 -1.73 5.04
C ARG A 48 5.55 -0.76 3.90
N TYR A 49 4.55 0.08 3.66
CA TYR A 49 4.64 1.16 2.69
C TYR A 49 3.70 2.33 3.07
N SER A 50 3.97 3.50 2.49
CA SER A 50 3.08 4.66 2.56
C SER A 50 2.30 4.78 1.24
N PRO A 51 0.95 4.81 1.25
CA PRO A 51 0.15 5.07 0.06
C PRO A 51 0.47 6.41 -0.59
N TYR A 52 0.88 7.41 0.19
CA TYR A 52 1.25 8.73 -0.33
C TYR A 52 2.56 8.68 -1.13
N GLU A 53 3.55 7.93 -0.64
CA GLU A 53 4.82 7.75 -1.36
C GLU A 53 4.63 6.87 -2.62
N LEU A 54 3.80 5.82 -2.54
CA LEU A 54 3.40 5.04 -3.71
C LEU A 54 2.72 5.93 -4.76
N PHE A 55 1.78 6.77 -4.32
CA PHE A 55 1.08 7.71 -5.19
C PHE A 55 2.05 8.69 -5.87
N LYS A 56 3.01 9.27 -5.14
CA LYS A 56 4.00 10.20 -5.70
C LYS A 56 4.88 9.59 -6.79
N GLN A 57 5.20 8.31 -6.65
CA GLN A 57 6.01 7.56 -7.62
C GLN A 57 5.17 7.07 -8.81
N SER A 58 3.85 7.11 -8.67
CA SER A 58 2.89 6.59 -9.64
C SER A 58 2.69 7.54 -10.82
N HIS A 59 3.19 7.14 -11.98
CA HIS A 59 2.76 7.73 -13.26
C HIS A 59 1.46 7.08 -13.76
N ASN A 60 1.21 5.83 -13.36
CA ASN A 60 0.00 5.05 -13.58
C ASN A 60 -0.31 4.26 -12.30
N TYR A 61 -1.53 4.42 -11.79
CA TYR A 61 -1.99 3.81 -10.55
C TYR A 61 -2.00 2.30 -10.61
N GLU A 62 -2.51 1.74 -11.70
CA GLU A 62 -2.66 0.30 -11.88
C GLU A 62 -1.29 -0.37 -11.87
N ASP A 63 -0.33 0.17 -12.64
CA ASP A 63 1.05 -0.33 -12.69
C ASP A 63 1.73 -0.28 -11.32
N THR A 64 1.48 0.79 -10.56
CA THR A 64 2.08 0.96 -9.23
C THR A 64 1.52 -0.04 -8.23
N ILE A 65 0.21 -0.29 -8.28
CA ILE A 65 -0.43 -1.30 -7.44
C ILE A 65 0.06 -2.70 -7.86
N GLU A 66 0.15 -3.00 -9.16
CA GLU A 66 0.71 -4.26 -9.63
C GLU A 66 2.15 -4.49 -9.16
N ALA A 67 2.99 -3.46 -9.20
CA ALA A 67 4.37 -3.53 -8.74
C ALA A 67 4.44 -3.88 -7.25
N LEU A 68 3.62 -3.23 -6.42
CA LEU A 68 3.50 -3.53 -4.99
C LEU A 68 3.07 -5.00 -4.77
N LEU A 69 2.08 -5.49 -5.51
CA LEU A 69 1.62 -6.87 -5.42
C LEU A 69 2.69 -7.88 -5.85
N LYS A 70 3.49 -7.55 -6.87
CA LYS A 70 4.61 -8.38 -7.34
C LYS A 70 5.71 -8.46 -6.29
N GLU A 71 6.09 -7.34 -5.68
CA GLU A 71 7.06 -7.30 -4.58
C GLU A 71 6.58 -8.15 -3.40
N TRP A 72 5.32 -8.00 -3.01
CA TRP A 72 4.74 -8.77 -1.93
C TRP A 72 4.74 -10.28 -2.22
N ASN A 73 4.32 -10.68 -3.42
CA ASN A 73 4.36 -12.08 -3.84
C ASN A 73 5.78 -12.64 -3.87
N ALA A 74 6.78 -11.87 -4.34
CA ALA A 74 8.18 -12.30 -4.28
C ALA A 74 8.62 -12.56 -2.84
N LYS A 75 8.25 -11.66 -1.92
CA LYS A 75 8.55 -11.77 -0.49
C LYS A 75 7.91 -13.00 0.17
N LEU A 76 6.66 -13.32 -0.19
CA LEU A 76 5.98 -14.52 0.29
C LEU A 76 6.59 -15.81 -0.23
N ASN A 77 7.09 -15.80 -1.46
CA ASN A 77 7.71 -16.96 -2.09
C ASN A 77 9.20 -17.09 -1.76
N GLY A 78 9.79 -16.13 -1.03
CA GLY A 78 11.21 -16.12 -0.69
C GLY A 78 12.15 -15.97 -1.89
N ILE A 79 11.68 -15.29 -2.93
CA ILE A 79 12.40 -15.03 -4.20
C ILE A 79 13.09 -13.67 -4.15
#